data_AF-A0A846Z7W5-F1
#
_entry.id   AF-A0A846Z7W5-F1
#
_cell.length_a   1.000
_cell.length_b   1.000
_cell.length_c   1.000
_cell.angle_alpha   90.00
_cell.angle_beta   90.00
_cell.angle_gamma   90.00
#
_symmetry.space_group_name_H-M   'P 1'
#
loop_
_entity.id
_entity.type
_entity.pdbx_description
1 polymer ?
#
loop_
_entity_poly.entity_id
_entity_poly.type
_entity_poly.pdbx_seq_one_letter_code
_entity_poly.pdbx_strand_id
1 'polypeptide(L)'
;MDEGAFGRAAQERAIAEIEVEIARLCELLAEGRAMGLDEGREMVGGAMSEFLLEFFDLVRAKGSRPGMRGMITLPLMVHGAETGEPGPAAPIAVVHLLWWAAARYLDDLTDSSCAPGAAAGPKVLTALAVGSHLPARLLAGLPVTATTRAALGEELSRCWLDAVDGQLRDLTGRAAAATPASVLRSYEGKTGAPYAMAAAAAGCLAGADGARVARWRAFGRSLGVLRQLVNDRRDLASGRHEDLANGTATYLLVQLLSALPAGRRREALALHADARHSAAARAELTAWMLDGEIVDACAASVAPLVERAHGTLGLLGGEPGFVRELHGLVDETVGHMPGFRLAVA
;
A
#
# COMPACT_ATOMS: atom_id res chain seq x y z
N MET A 1 -29.34 8.02 7.48
CA MET A 1 -28.11 7.61 6.77
C MET A 1 -28.03 6.12 6.96
N ASP A 2 -28.29 5.37 5.91
CA ASP A 2 -28.17 3.91 5.93
C ASP A 2 -26.67 3.61 5.97
N GLU A 3 -26.14 3.27 7.15
CA GLU A 3 -24.77 2.76 7.26
C GLU A 3 -24.78 1.43 6.51
N GLY A 4 -24.14 1.37 5.33
CA GLY A 4 -24.16 0.18 4.47
C GLY A 4 -23.72 -1.09 5.18
N ALA A 5 -23.77 -2.24 4.48
CA ALA A 5 -23.45 -3.56 5.05
C ALA A 5 -22.09 -3.62 5.79
N PHE A 6 -21.16 -2.72 5.46
CA PHE A 6 -19.90 -2.52 6.17
C PHE A 6 -19.57 -1.04 6.39
N GLY A 7 -20.54 -0.30 6.93
CA GLY A 7 -20.39 1.12 7.25
C GLY A 7 -19.32 1.42 8.32
N ARG A 8 -19.12 2.70 8.65
CA ARG A 8 -18.01 3.18 9.50
C ARG A 8 -17.93 2.47 10.85
N ALA A 9 -19.04 2.28 11.56
CA ALA A 9 -19.05 1.61 12.85
C ALA A 9 -18.65 0.12 12.75
N ALA A 10 -19.04 -0.56 11.67
CA ALA A 10 -18.63 -1.95 11.41
C ALA A 10 -17.13 -2.05 11.10
N GLN A 11 -16.60 -1.10 10.31
CA GLN A 11 -15.17 -1.00 10.04
C GLN A 11 -14.36 -0.73 11.30
N GLU A 12 -14.81 0.17 12.17
CA GLU A 12 -14.14 0.48 13.43
C GLU A 12 -14.09 -0.74 14.37
N ARG A 13 -15.18 -1.51 14.47
CA ARG A 13 -15.19 -2.78 15.21
C ARG A 13 -14.21 -3.79 14.64
N ALA A 14 -14.22 -3.99 13.33
CA ALA A 14 -13.31 -4.92 12.68
C ALA A 14 -11.84 -4.51 12.85
N ILE A 15 -11.53 -3.21 12.81
CA ILE A 15 -10.18 -2.70 13.10
C ILE A 15 -9.78 -3.02 14.54
N ALA A 16 -10.66 -2.78 15.51
CA ALA A 16 -10.38 -3.11 16.91
C ALA A 16 -10.15 -4.61 17.11
N GLU A 17 -10.91 -5.47 16.44
CA GLU A 17 -10.72 -6.94 16.47
C GLU A 17 -9.35 -7.35 15.90
N ILE A 18 -8.92 -6.74 14.79
CA ILE A 18 -7.59 -7.00 14.22
C ILE A 18 -6.48 -6.46 15.14
N GLU A 19 -6.65 -5.31 15.77
CA GLU A 19 -5.70 -4.79 16.76
C GLU A 19 -5.54 -5.76 17.96
N VAL A 20 -6.64 -6.37 18.42
CA VAL A 20 -6.61 -7.41 19.46
C VAL A 20 -5.88 -8.65 18.98
N GLU A 21 -6.13 -9.12 17.75
CA GLU A 21 -5.46 -10.30 17.20
C GLU A 21 -3.95 -10.07 17.01
N ILE A 22 -3.55 -8.87 16.61
CA ILE A 22 -2.14 -8.46 16.54
C ILE A 22 -1.50 -8.46 17.93
N ALA A 23 -2.18 -7.92 18.95
CA ALA A 23 -1.66 -7.92 20.31
C ALA A 23 -1.44 -9.36 20.82
N ARG A 24 -2.41 -10.24 20.57
CA ARG A 24 -2.30 -11.67 20.86
C ARG A 24 -1.13 -12.31 20.10
N LEU A 25 -0.94 -11.96 18.83
CA LEU A 25 0.18 -12.45 18.04
C LEU A 25 1.52 -12.02 18.64
N CYS A 26 1.64 -10.78 19.12
CA CYS A 26 2.84 -10.30 19.81
C CYS A 26 3.13 -11.09 21.08
N GLU A 27 2.11 -11.43 21.87
CA GLU A 27 2.26 -12.29 23.07
C GLU A 27 2.75 -13.69 22.67
N LEU A 28 2.11 -14.33 21.68
CA LEU A 28 2.51 -15.66 21.20
C LEU A 28 3.92 -15.66 20.60
N LEU A 29 4.34 -14.57 19.97
CA LEU A 29 5.69 -14.39 19.45
C LEU A 29 6.71 -14.23 20.59
N ALA A 30 6.40 -13.43 21.61
CA ALA A 30 7.25 -13.28 22.79
C ALA A 30 7.44 -14.60 23.54
N GLU A 31 6.41 -15.46 23.57
CA GLU A 31 6.48 -16.81 24.13
C GLU A 31 7.10 -17.87 23.18
N GLY A 32 7.46 -17.49 21.94
CA GLY A 32 8.02 -18.40 20.92
C GLY A 32 7.02 -19.36 20.25
N ARG A 33 5.73 -19.27 20.59
CA ARG A 33 4.67 -20.24 20.20
C ARG A 33 4.10 -20.02 18.80
N ALA A 34 4.05 -18.78 18.30
CA ALA A 34 3.39 -18.45 17.04
C ALA A 34 4.03 -19.08 15.79
N MET A 35 5.29 -19.51 15.87
CA MET A 35 6.06 -19.99 14.72
C MET A 35 6.10 -21.53 14.61
N GLY A 36 5.56 -22.25 15.60
CA GLY A 36 5.75 -23.70 15.73
C GLY A 36 7.24 -24.07 15.84
N LEU A 37 8.00 -23.20 16.51
CA LEU A 37 9.38 -23.47 16.88
C LEU A 37 9.35 -24.28 18.18
N ASP A 38 10.14 -25.35 18.25
CA ASP A 38 10.29 -26.15 19.47
C ASP A 38 10.81 -25.29 20.64
N GLU A 39 10.60 -25.77 21.87
CA GLU A 39 11.12 -25.13 23.10
C GLU A 39 12.62 -24.74 22.92
N GLY A 40 12.94 -23.46 23.15
CA GLY A 40 14.32 -22.95 23.13
C GLY A 40 14.72 -22.03 21.96
N ARG A 41 13.81 -21.60 21.06
CA ARG A 41 14.09 -20.62 19.99
C ARG A 41 13.53 -19.21 20.26
N GLU A 42 13.71 -18.70 21.47
CA GLU A 42 13.14 -17.44 21.99
C GLU A 42 13.56 -16.16 21.23
N MET A 43 14.80 -16.10 20.69
CA MET A 43 15.34 -14.85 20.12
C MET A 43 14.55 -14.29 18.91
N VAL A 44 14.09 -15.15 17.99
CA VAL A 44 13.41 -14.66 16.77
C VAL A 44 11.99 -14.19 17.10
N GLY A 45 11.30 -14.92 17.99
CA GLY A 45 9.97 -14.56 18.47
C GLY A 45 9.95 -13.22 19.19
N GLY A 46 10.86 -13.02 20.16
CA GLY A 46 11.00 -11.77 20.89
C GLY A 46 11.27 -10.57 19.99
N ALA A 47 12.22 -10.70 19.05
CA ALA A 47 12.56 -9.63 18.12
C ALA A 47 11.37 -9.22 17.22
N MET A 48 10.60 -10.20 16.70
CA MET A 48 9.40 -9.91 15.93
C MET A 48 8.31 -9.21 16.76
N SER A 49 8.14 -9.62 18.03
CA SER A 49 7.19 -9.00 18.94
C SER A 49 7.55 -7.53 19.23
N GLU A 50 8.81 -7.27 19.58
CA GLU A 50 9.31 -5.90 19.81
C GLU A 50 9.14 -5.02 18.58
N PHE A 51 9.48 -5.53 17.39
CA PHE A 51 9.30 -4.82 16.12
C PHE A 51 7.84 -4.40 15.89
N LEU A 52 6.89 -5.31 16.14
CA LEU A 52 5.47 -5.01 15.95
C LEU A 52 4.99 -3.97 16.97
N LEU A 53 5.39 -4.09 18.24
CA LEU A 53 5.05 -3.09 19.27
C LEU A 53 5.58 -1.70 18.90
N GLU A 54 6.87 -1.60 18.53
CA GLU A 54 7.49 -0.35 18.05
C GLU A 54 6.71 0.23 16.85
N PHE A 55 6.32 -0.63 15.90
CA PHE A 55 5.59 -0.22 14.71
C PHE A 55 4.21 0.38 15.05
N PHE A 56 3.42 -0.29 15.89
CA PHE A 56 2.08 0.21 16.22
C PHE A 56 2.12 1.50 17.04
N ASP A 57 3.12 1.67 17.89
CA ASP A 57 3.33 2.94 18.59
C ASP A 57 3.73 4.05 17.63
N LEU A 58 4.56 3.75 16.63
CA LEU A 58 4.92 4.69 15.57
C LEU A 58 3.73 5.06 14.68
N VAL A 59 2.86 4.10 14.33
CA VAL A 59 1.62 4.37 13.57
C VAL A 59 0.70 5.31 14.33
N ARG A 60 0.55 5.11 15.66
CA ARG A 60 -0.24 6.00 16.53
C ARG A 60 0.38 7.39 16.61
N ALA A 61 1.71 7.48 16.79
CA ALA A 61 2.42 8.74 16.92
C ALA A 61 2.47 9.57 15.63
N LYS A 62 2.70 8.93 14.47
CA LYS A 62 2.79 9.61 13.16
C LYS A 62 1.43 9.89 12.50
N GLY A 63 0.32 9.51 13.13
CA GLY A 63 -1.02 9.71 12.56
C GLY A 63 -1.29 8.88 11.29
N SER A 64 -0.60 7.73 11.14
CA SER A 64 -0.74 6.82 9.99
C SER A 64 -1.98 5.91 10.07
N ARG A 65 -2.88 6.18 11.02
CA ARG A 65 -4.13 5.45 11.25
C ARG A 65 -5.02 5.32 10.00
N PRO A 66 -5.14 6.33 9.11
CA PRO A 66 -5.88 6.16 7.85
C PRO A 66 -5.27 5.10 6.91
N GLY A 67 -3.93 5.00 6.87
CA GLY A 67 -3.24 3.98 6.07
C GLY A 67 -3.50 2.57 6.60
N MET A 68 -3.39 2.41 7.93
CA MET A 68 -3.71 1.15 8.62
C MET A 68 -5.16 0.71 8.38
N ARG A 69 -6.13 1.63 8.42
CA ARG A 69 -7.54 1.34 8.09
C ARG A 69 -7.68 0.73 6.70
N GLY A 70 -6.99 1.28 5.69
CA GLY A 70 -7.02 0.72 4.33
C GLY A 70 -6.45 -0.70 4.25
N MET A 71 -5.36 -0.97 4.98
CA MET A 71 -4.75 -2.30 5.03
C MET A 71 -5.71 -3.35 5.59
N ILE A 72 -6.44 -2.99 6.64
CA ILE A 72 -7.36 -3.90 7.34
C ILE A 72 -8.66 -4.09 6.56
N THR A 73 -9.29 -2.99 6.14
CA THR A 73 -10.66 -3.03 5.63
C THR A 73 -10.78 -3.61 4.23
N LEU A 74 -9.77 -3.45 3.36
CA LEU A 74 -9.82 -3.96 1.99
C LEU A 74 -10.12 -5.48 1.90
N PRO A 75 -9.32 -6.38 2.51
CA PRO A 75 -9.59 -7.82 2.40
C PRO A 75 -10.94 -8.21 3.01
N LEU A 76 -11.38 -7.54 4.08
CA LEU A 76 -12.69 -7.75 4.70
C LEU A 76 -13.83 -7.37 3.75
N MET A 77 -13.72 -6.22 3.07
CA MET A 77 -14.72 -5.79 2.10
C MET A 77 -14.78 -6.68 0.86
N VAL A 78 -13.62 -7.15 0.37
CA VAL A 78 -13.56 -8.06 -0.78
C VAL A 78 -14.22 -9.41 -0.44
N HIS A 79 -13.90 -9.98 0.72
CA HIS A 79 -14.53 -11.22 1.14
C HIS A 79 -16.03 -11.04 1.39
N GLY A 80 -16.42 -9.94 2.04
CA GLY A 80 -17.83 -9.58 2.21
C GLY A 80 -18.57 -9.39 0.88
N ALA A 81 -17.93 -8.84 -0.16
CA ALA A 81 -18.53 -8.76 -1.48
C ALA A 81 -18.77 -10.14 -2.12
N GLU A 82 -17.90 -11.11 -1.87
CA GLU A 82 -18.08 -12.48 -2.37
C GLU A 82 -19.13 -13.29 -1.58
N THR A 83 -19.18 -13.13 -0.26
CA THR A 83 -19.91 -14.07 0.62
C THR A 83 -21.01 -13.43 1.45
N GLY A 84 -21.04 -12.11 1.56
CA GLY A 84 -21.84 -11.36 2.54
C GLY A 84 -21.27 -11.35 3.96
N GLU A 85 -20.17 -12.06 4.21
CA GLU A 85 -19.56 -12.18 5.55
C GLU A 85 -18.11 -11.70 5.51
N PRO A 86 -17.77 -10.55 6.14
CA PRO A 86 -16.40 -10.01 6.06
C PRO A 86 -15.42 -10.71 7.03
N GLY A 87 -15.93 -11.21 8.16
CA GLY A 87 -15.13 -11.73 9.27
C GLY A 87 -14.10 -12.81 8.90
N PRO A 88 -14.42 -13.80 8.05
CA PRO A 88 -13.46 -14.85 7.70
C PRO A 88 -12.16 -14.35 7.06
N ALA A 89 -12.14 -13.14 6.47
CA ALA A 89 -10.92 -12.54 5.91
C ALA A 89 -9.99 -11.85 6.92
N ALA A 90 -10.29 -11.91 8.22
CA ALA A 90 -9.43 -11.36 9.28
C ALA A 90 -7.95 -11.82 9.18
N PRO A 91 -7.63 -13.11 8.90
CA PRO A 91 -6.23 -13.51 8.74
C PRO A 91 -5.53 -12.86 7.54
N ILE A 92 -6.27 -12.55 6.46
CA ILE A 92 -5.71 -11.83 5.30
C ILE A 92 -5.45 -10.36 5.65
N ALA A 93 -6.32 -9.74 6.46
CA ALA A 93 -6.10 -8.40 7.00
C ALA A 93 -4.82 -8.34 7.86
N VAL A 94 -4.61 -9.33 8.73
CA VAL A 94 -3.37 -9.45 9.53
C VAL A 94 -2.15 -9.60 8.61
N VAL A 95 -2.19 -10.51 7.63
CA VAL A 95 -1.09 -10.71 6.67
C VAL A 95 -0.75 -9.41 5.92
N HIS A 96 -1.76 -8.69 5.44
CA HIS A 96 -1.56 -7.42 4.73
C HIS A 96 -0.95 -6.35 5.64
N LEU A 97 -1.38 -6.28 6.90
CA LEU A 97 -0.84 -5.35 7.89
C LEU A 97 0.62 -5.66 8.26
N LEU A 98 0.96 -6.93 8.44
CA LEU A 98 2.34 -7.38 8.71
C LEU A 98 3.27 -7.07 7.54
N TRP A 99 2.80 -7.33 6.31
CA TRP A 99 3.53 -6.96 5.10
C TRP A 99 3.79 -5.45 5.05
N TRP A 100 2.75 -4.64 5.30
CA TRP A 100 2.85 -3.18 5.28
C TRP A 100 3.81 -2.66 6.36
N ALA A 101 3.78 -3.23 7.56
CA ALA A 101 4.70 -2.89 8.64
C ALA A 101 6.17 -3.12 8.25
N ALA A 102 6.45 -4.29 7.68
CA ALA A 102 7.78 -4.62 7.18
C ALA A 102 8.22 -3.69 6.04
N ALA A 103 7.35 -3.49 5.04
CA ALA A 103 7.65 -2.64 3.89
C ALA A 103 7.94 -1.19 4.32
N ARG A 104 7.14 -0.62 5.22
CA ARG A 104 7.38 0.73 5.76
C ARG A 104 8.72 0.85 6.48
N TYR A 105 9.08 -0.15 7.28
CA TYR A 105 10.37 -0.13 7.96
C TYR A 105 11.54 -0.16 6.96
N LEU A 106 11.45 -1.02 5.94
CA LEU A 106 12.48 -1.14 4.91
C LEU A 106 12.59 0.13 4.06
N ASP A 107 11.46 0.77 3.72
CA ASP A 107 11.40 2.03 2.97
C ASP A 107 11.97 3.21 3.80
N ASP A 108 11.59 3.33 5.08
CA ASP A 108 12.15 4.35 5.99
C ASP A 108 13.69 4.17 6.15
N LEU A 109 14.20 2.93 6.09
CA LEU A 109 15.65 2.66 6.13
C LEU A 109 16.35 3.12 4.83
N THR A 110 15.75 2.87 3.67
CA THR A 110 16.31 3.31 2.38
C THR A 110 16.29 4.82 2.21
N ASP A 111 15.28 5.49 2.77
CA ASP A 111 15.09 6.93 2.68
C ASP A 111 15.93 7.70 3.71
N SER A 112 16.48 7.02 4.71
CA SER A 112 17.33 7.66 5.71
C SER A 112 18.64 8.16 5.08
N SER A 113 18.93 9.45 5.25
CA SER A 113 20.13 10.10 4.71
C SER A 113 21.46 9.65 5.37
N CYS A 114 21.39 8.74 6.33
CA CYS A 114 22.54 8.23 7.07
C CYS A 114 22.87 6.80 6.61
N ALA A 115 24.15 6.47 6.50
CA ALA A 115 24.57 5.09 6.26
C ALA A 115 23.96 4.17 7.34
N PRO A 116 23.35 3.04 6.97
CA PRO A 116 22.81 2.10 7.95
C PRO A 116 23.92 1.69 8.92
N GLY A 117 23.78 2.06 10.19
CA GLY A 117 24.73 1.64 11.22
C GLY A 117 24.68 0.12 11.42
N ALA A 118 25.67 -0.45 12.12
CA ALA A 118 25.71 -1.89 12.43
C ALA A 118 24.43 -2.42 13.12
N ALA A 119 23.67 -1.54 13.78
CA ALA A 119 22.38 -1.85 14.41
C ALA A 119 21.22 -2.08 13.42
N ALA A 120 21.37 -1.77 12.13
CA ALA A 120 20.31 -1.98 11.13
C ALA A 120 20.12 -3.47 10.77
N GLY A 121 21.19 -4.27 10.84
CA GLY A 121 21.18 -5.69 10.43
C GLY A 121 20.09 -6.53 11.12
N PRO A 122 20.02 -6.55 12.47
CA PRO A 122 18.97 -7.29 13.19
C PRO A 122 17.56 -6.84 12.81
N LYS A 123 17.31 -5.53 12.71
CA LYS A 123 15.97 -5.02 12.39
C LYS A 123 15.55 -5.32 10.93
N VAL A 124 16.48 -5.35 9.99
CA VAL A 124 16.21 -5.80 8.60
C VAL A 124 15.79 -7.27 8.59
N LEU A 125 16.52 -8.14 9.30
CA LEU A 125 16.15 -9.55 9.42
C LEU A 125 14.78 -9.72 10.08
N THR A 126 14.47 -8.93 11.10
CA THR A 126 13.16 -8.93 11.74
C THR A 126 12.05 -8.48 10.79
N ALA A 127 12.25 -7.38 10.05
CA ALA A 127 11.27 -6.91 9.06
C ALA A 127 11.01 -7.98 7.99
N LEU A 128 12.05 -8.66 7.52
CA LEU A 128 11.90 -9.80 6.60
C LEU A 128 11.09 -10.93 7.24
N ALA A 129 11.38 -11.30 8.48
CA ALA A 129 10.65 -12.35 9.19
C ALA A 129 9.17 -11.99 9.38
N VAL A 130 8.88 -10.77 9.84
CA VAL A 130 7.53 -10.22 10.06
C VAL A 130 6.75 -10.10 8.76
N GLY A 131 7.38 -9.63 7.68
CA GLY A 131 6.69 -9.36 6.41
C GLY A 131 6.54 -10.57 5.48
N SER A 132 7.35 -11.62 5.66
CA SER A 132 7.36 -12.79 4.75
C SER A 132 7.09 -14.11 5.48
N HIS A 133 7.94 -14.52 6.42
CA HIS A 133 7.86 -15.84 7.04
C HIS A 133 6.68 -15.97 7.99
N LEU A 134 6.39 -14.96 8.80
CA LEU A 134 5.26 -14.96 9.71
C LEU A 134 3.93 -15.03 8.93
N PRO A 135 3.67 -14.19 7.91
CA PRO A 135 2.53 -14.34 7.01
C PRO A 135 2.41 -15.73 6.37
N ALA A 136 3.50 -16.27 5.83
CA ALA A 136 3.49 -17.61 5.24
C ALA A 136 3.08 -18.68 6.28
N ARG A 137 3.54 -18.55 7.53
CA ARG A 137 3.20 -19.47 8.62
C ARG A 137 1.73 -19.35 9.03
N LEU A 138 1.19 -18.13 9.10
CA LEU A 138 -0.22 -17.87 9.39
C LEU A 138 -1.11 -18.50 8.31
N LEU A 139 -0.80 -18.26 7.03
CA LEU A 139 -1.53 -18.84 5.89
C LEU A 139 -1.44 -20.38 5.88
N ALA A 140 -0.28 -20.95 6.23
CA ALA A 140 -0.09 -22.39 6.35
C ALA A 140 -0.89 -23.02 7.50
N GLY A 141 -1.26 -22.24 8.52
CA GLY A 141 -2.07 -22.68 9.66
C GLY A 141 -3.58 -22.61 9.46
N LEU A 142 -4.06 -21.94 8.41
CA LEU A 142 -5.50 -21.74 8.22
C LEU A 142 -6.26 -23.06 7.99
N PRO A 143 -7.50 -23.23 8.49
CA PRO A 143 -8.30 -24.43 8.28
C PRO A 143 -8.98 -24.43 6.89
N VAL A 144 -8.17 -24.39 5.82
CA VAL A 144 -8.62 -24.34 4.43
C VAL A 144 -8.10 -25.55 3.63
N THR A 145 -8.68 -25.76 2.43
CA THR A 145 -8.22 -26.82 1.51
C THR A 145 -6.77 -26.61 1.09
N ALA A 146 -6.09 -27.69 0.67
CA ALA A 146 -4.72 -27.61 0.15
C ALA A 146 -4.61 -26.68 -1.07
N THR A 147 -5.62 -26.68 -1.95
CA THR A 147 -5.69 -25.81 -3.13
C THR A 147 -5.80 -24.34 -2.73
N THR A 148 -6.71 -23.99 -1.81
CA THR A 148 -6.83 -22.62 -1.31
C THR A 148 -5.54 -22.17 -0.63
N ARG A 149 -4.94 -23.03 0.20
CA ARG A 149 -3.67 -22.73 0.88
C ARG A 149 -2.54 -22.44 -0.11
N ALA A 150 -2.42 -23.25 -1.16
CA ALA A 150 -1.43 -23.03 -2.21
C ALA A 150 -1.66 -21.71 -2.95
N ALA A 151 -2.91 -21.37 -3.27
CA ALA A 151 -3.26 -20.10 -3.90
C ALA A 151 -2.91 -18.90 -3.00
N LEU A 152 -3.15 -18.97 -1.69
CA LEU A 152 -2.78 -17.93 -0.74
C LEU A 152 -1.26 -17.73 -0.66
N GLY A 153 -0.51 -18.83 -0.63
CA GLY A 153 0.97 -18.79 -0.66
C GLY A 153 1.52 -18.17 -1.96
N GLU A 154 0.90 -18.49 -3.09
CA GLU A 154 1.25 -17.91 -4.39
C GLU A 154 0.99 -16.39 -4.43
N GLU A 155 -0.13 -15.90 -3.89
CA GLU A 155 -0.38 -14.46 -3.80
C GLU A 155 0.66 -13.72 -2.95
N LEU A 156 1.06 -14.30 -1.81
CA LEU A 156 2.09 -13.71 -0.95
C LEU A 156 3.47 -13.67 -1.67
N SER A 157 3.84 -14.75 -2.35
CA SER A 157 5.09 -14.83 -3.12
C SER A 157 5.11 -13.80 -4.25
N ARG A 158 4.03 -13.74 -5.03
CA ARG A 158 3.85 -12.78 -6.12
C ARG A 158 3.91 -11.34 -5.63
N CYS A 159 3.28 -11.05 -4.49
CA CYS A 159 3.33 -9.73 -3.86
C CYS A 159 4.76 -9.27 -3.63
N TRP A 160 5.58 -10.10 -2.99
CA TRP A 160 6.97 -9.76 -2.67
C TRP A 160 7.82 -9.55 -3.92
N LEU A 161 7.69 -10.40 -4.94
CA LEU A 161 8.43 -10.25 -6.18
C LEU A 161 8.05 -8.96 -6.91
N ASP A 162 6.76 -8.70 -7.08
CA ASP A 162 6.27 -7.49 -7.75
C ASP A 162 6.64 -6.21 -6.97
N ALA A 163 6.54 -6.24 -5.64
CA ALA A 163 6.88 -5.09 -4.79
C ALA A 163 8.38 -4.78 -4.80
N VAL A 164 9.24 -5.80 -4.76
CA VAL A 164 10.69 -5.62 -4.85
C VAL A 164 11.09 -5.10 -6.23
N ASP A 165 10.51 -5.61 -7.32
CA ASP A 165 10.74 -5.06 -8.67
C ASP A 165 10.30 -3.59 -8.74
N GLY A 166 9.13 -3.27 -8.17
CA GLY A 166 8.62 -1.91 -8.08
C GLY A 166 9.55 -0.96 -7.32
N GLN A 167 10.03 -1.39 -6.14
CA GLN A 167 10.97 -0.63 -5.31
C GLN A 167 12.33 -0.45 -5.99
N LEU A 168 12.87 -1.48 -6.64
CA LEU A 168 14.13 -1.37 -7.36
C LEU A 168 14.02 -0.40 -8.54
N ARG A 169 12.89 -0.38 -9.25
CA ARG A 169 12.63 0.62 -10.30
C ARG A 169 12.56 2.04 -9.74
N ASP A 170 11.97 2.21 -8.57
CA ASP A 170 11.87 3.50 -7.88
C ASP A 170 13.27 4.01 -7.51
N LEU A 171 14.06 3.18 -6.83
CA LEU A 171 15.41 3.51 -6.35
C LEU A 171 16.44 3.73 -7.48
N THR A 172 16.33 2.98 -8.59
CA THR A 172 17.26 3.08 -9.72
C THR A 172 16.78 4.03 -10.82
N GLY A 173 15.54 4.49 -10.72
CA GLY A 173 14.91 5.41 -11.66
C GLY A 173 15.62 6.76 -11.67
N ARG A 174 15.79 7.34 -12.87
CA ARG A 174 16.29 8.71 -13.03
C ARG A 174 15.19 9.58 -13.59
N ALA A 175 14.87 10.70 -12.93
CA ALA A 175 13.86 11.65 -13.40
C ALA A 175 14.09 12.10 -14.86
N ALA A 176 15.35 12.26 -15.27
CA ALA A 176 15.71 12.62 -16.64
C ALA A 176 15.34 11.58 -17.72
N ALA A 177 15.17 10.30 -17.35
CA ALA A 177 14.80 9.21 -18.26
C ALA A 177 13.41 8.62 -17.96
N ALA A 178 12.78 9.03 -16.87
CA ALA A 178 11.47 8.56 -16.47
C ALA A 178 10.38 9.07 -17.42
N THR A 179 9.36 8.23 -17.60
CA THR A 179 8.14 8.53 -18.35
C THR A 179 6.94 8.31 -17.43
N PRO A 180 5.78 8.95 -17.68
CA PRO A 180 4.59 8.71 -16.85
C PRO A 180 4.25 7.21 -16.74
N ALA A 181 4.38 6.47 -17.86
CA ALA A 181 4.16 5.04 -17.89
C ALA A 181 5.19 4.23 -17.07
N SER A 182 6.46 4.65 -17.01
CA SER A 182 7.45 3.94 -16.19
C SER A 182 7.23 4.16 -14.70
N VAL A 183 6.78 5.36 -14.30
CA VAL A 183 6.45 5.65 -12.90
C VAL A 183 5.22 4.85 -12.47
N LEU A 184 4.15 4.82 -13.28
CA LEU A 184 2.97 4.01 -12.97
C LEU A 184 3.30 2.51 -12.84
N ARG A 185 4.20 1.97 -13.67
CA ARG A 185 4.69 0.59 -13.51
C ARG A 185 5.44 0.36 -12.20
N SER A 186 6.21 1.34 -11.73
CA SER A 186 6.83 1.25 -10.40
C SER A 186 5.76 1.25 -9.31
N TYR A 187 4.74 2.10 -9.42
CA TYR A 187 3.63 2.16 -8.45
C TYR A 187 2.80 0.88 -8.43
N GLU A 188 2.54 0.27 -9.60
CA GLU A 188 1.87 -1.02 -9.72
C GLU A 188 2.59 -2.13 -8.95
N GLY A 189 3.92 -2.10 -8.92
CA GLY A 189 4.74 -3.01 -8.12
C GLY A 189 4.76 -2.60 -6.65
N LYS A 190 5.40 -1.46 -6.33
CA LYS A 190 5.71 -1.00 -4.95
C LYS A 190 4.46 -0.97 -4.07
N THR A 191 3.40 -0.33 -4.54
CA THR A 191 2.19 -0.06 -3.75
C THR A 191 0.98 -0.83 -4.28
N GLY A 192 0.92 -1.11 -5.58
CA GLY A 192 -0.15 -1.88 -6.19
C GLY A 192 -0.12 -3.37 -5.81
N ALA A 193 1.06 -3.99 -5.73
CA ALA A 193 1.19 -5.42 -5.44
C ALA A 193 0.58 -5.85 -4.09
N PRO A 194 0.83 -5.16 -2.95
CA PRO A 194 0.23 -5.55 -1.67
C PRO A 194 -1.30 -5.41 -1.65
N TYR A 195 -1.86 -4.36 -2.28
CA TYR A 195 -3.31 -4.23 -2.41
C TYR A 195 -3.89 -5.32 -3.32
N ALA A 196 -3.18 -5.67 -4.39
CA ALA A 196 -3.55 -6.76 -5.30
C ALA A 196 -3.56 -8.12 -4.59
N MET A 197 -2.54 -8.39 -3.77
CA MET A 197 -2.45 -9.59 -2.93
C MET A 197 -3.60 -9.65 -1.93
N ALA A 198 -3.87 -8.57 -1.19
CA ALA A 198 -4.93 -8.57 -0.19
C ALA A 198 -6.31 -8.86 -0.81
N ALA A 199 -6.62 -8.21 -1.93
CA ALA A 199 -7.88 -8.44 -2.65
C ALA A 199 -7.96 -9.86 -3.24
N ALA A 200 -6.91 -10.32 -3.92
CA ALA A 200 -6.89 -11.66 -4.51
C ALA A 200 -6.96 -12.77 -3.46
N ALA A 201 -6.20 -12.64 -2.36
CA ALA A 201 -6.19 -13.59 -1.26
C ALA A 201 -7.56 -13.67 -0.55
N ALA A 202 -8.23 -12.53 -0.36
CA ALA A 202 -9.60 -12.52 0.15
C ALA A 202 -10.58 -13.23 -0.78
N GLY A 203 -10.48 -13.01 -2.10
CA GLY A 203 -11.27 -13.74 -3.10
C GLY A 203 -11.00 -15.24 -3.10
N CYS A 204 -9.72 -15.65 -2.98
CA CYS A 204 -9.35 -17.07 -2.86
C CYS A 204 -9.97 -17.71 -1.61
N LEU A 205 -9.94 -16.99 -0.48
CA LEU A 205 -10.50 -17.47 0.79
C LEU A 205 -12.03 -17.60 0.74
N ALA A 206 -12.69 -16.70 0.01
CA ALA A 206 -14.12 -16.74 -0.27
C ALA A 206 -14.55 -17.87 -1.24
N GLY A 207 -13.59 -18.59 -1.83
CA GLY A 207 -13.87 -19.66 -2.80
C GLY A 207 -14.18 -19.14 -4.21
N ALA A 208 -13.81 -17.90 -4.53
CA ALA A 208 -13.97 -17.35 -5.87
C ALA A 208 -13.11 -18.12 -6.90
N ASP A 209 -13.61 -18.25 -8.13
CA ASP A 209 -12.86 -18.88 -9.21
C ASP A 209 -11.64 -18.05 -9.65
N GLY A 210 -10.75 -18.67 -10.43
CA GLY A 210 -9.52 -18.01 -10.88
C GLY A 210 -9.74 -16.73 -11.69
N ALA A 211 -10.85 -16.62 -12.43
CA ALA A 211 -11.16 -15.43 -13.21
C ALA A 211 -11.65 -14.28 -12.32
N ARG A 212 -12.46 -14.56 -11.29
CA ARG A 212 -12.84 -13.59 -10.26
C ARG A 212 -11.64 -13.15 -9.44
N VAL A 213 -10.81 -14.09 -8.97
CA VAL A 213 -9.57 -13.77 -8.25
C VAL A 213 -8.65 -12.87 -9.09
N ALA A 214 -8.52 -13.13 -10.39
CA ALA A 214 -7.75 -12.26 -11.28
C ALA A 214 -8.31 -10.84 -11.39
N ARG A 215 -9.63 -10.68 -11.39
CA ARG A 215 -10.28 -9.37 -11.35
C ARG A 215 -10.09 -8.66 -10.02
N TRP A 216 -10.18 -9.38 -8.89
CA TRP A 216 -9.86 -8.80 -7.58
C TRP A 216 -8.41 -8.32 -7.51
N ARG A 217 -7.48 -9.10 -8.05
CA ARG A 217 -6.08 -8.71 -8.17
C ARG A 217 -5.91 -7.41 -8.97
N ALA A 218 -6.60 -7.30 -10.11
CA ALA A 218 -6.55 -6.12 -10.96
C ALA A 218 -7.17 -4.88 -10.29
N PHE A 219 -8.29 -5.06 -9.57
CA PHE A 219 -8.90 -4.01 -8.76
C PHE A 219 -7.95 -3.53 -7.66
N GLY A 220 -7.43 -4.45 -6.84
CA GLY A 220 -6.48 -4.12 -5.76
C GLY A 220 -5.25 -3.39 -6.28
N ARG A 221 -4.67 -3.85 -7.40
CA ARG A 221 -3.54 -3.16 -8.04
C ARG A 221 -3.88 -1.72 -8.42
N SER A 222 -5.04 -1.50 -9.03
CA SER A 222 -5.50 -0.17 -9.45
C SER A 222 -5.70 0.75 -8.24
N LEU A 223 -6.33 0.24 -7.18
CA LEU A 223 -6.52 0.98 -5.94
C LEU A 223 -5.19 1.34 -5.27
N GLY A 224 -4.22 0.43 -5.24
CA GLY A 224 -2.88 0.69 -4.70
C GLY A 224 -2.13 1.78 -5.48
N VAL A 225 -2.26 1.82 -6.81
CA VAL A 225 -1.69 2.91 -7.63
C VAL A 225 -2.36 4.25 -7.32
N LEU A 226 -3.69 4.29 -7.21
CA LEU A 226 -4.42 5.50 -6.81
C LEU A 226 -3.98 5.99 -5.42
N ARG A 227 -3.75 5.08 -4.48
CA ARG A 227 -3.23 5.40 -3.14
C ARG A 227 -1.81 5.97 -3.19
N GLN A 228 -0.94 5.45 -4.05
CA GLN A 228 0.41 6.01 -4.21
C GLN A 228 0.36 7.44 -4.77
N LEU A 229 -0.45 7.67 -5.80
CA LEU A 229 -0.64 9.02 -6.36
C LEU A 229 -1.10 10.03 -5.31
N VAL A 230 -2.01 9.63 -4.41
CA VAL A 230 -2.47 10.46 -3.29
C VAL A 230 -1.36 10.67 -2.25
N ASN A 231 -0.55 9.65 -1.97
CA ASN A 231 0.57 9.77 -1.03
C ASN A 231 1.60 10.80 -1.50
N ASP A 232 2.03 10.76 -2.76
CA ASP A 232 2.99 11.74 -3.32
C ASP A 232 2.42 13.17 -3.24
N ARG A 233 1.12 13.31 -3.50
CA ARG A 233 0.44 14.61 -3.38
C ARG A 233 0.40 15.11 -1.94
N ARG A 234 0.16 14.21 -0.99
CA ARG A 234 0.16 14.53 0.44
C ARG A 234 1.56 14.91 0.92
N ASP A 235 2.62 14.28 0.40
CA ASP A 235 4.00 14.69 0.69
C ASP A 235 4.23 16.16 0.30
N LEU A 236 3.90 16.52 -0.95
CA LEU A 236 4.03 17.90 -1.45
C LEU A 236 3.18 18.89 -0.64
N ALA A 237 1.91 18.56 -0.39
CA ALA A 237 0.98 19.44 0.33
C ALA A 237 1.36 19.63 1.81
N SER A 238 2.07 18.65 2.40
CA SER A 238 2.52 18.72 3.79
C SER A 238 3.76 19.59 3.99
N GLY A 239 4.45 19.97 2.91
CA GLY A 239 5.69 20.73 2.97
C GLY A 239 6.91 19.94 3.46
N ARG A 240 6.78 18.63 3.71
CA ARG A 240 7.92 17.76 4.06
C ARG A 240 8.85 17.58 2.86
N HIS A 241 8.27 17.42 1.66
CA HIS A 241 9.00 17.26 0.41
C HIS A 241 10.01 16.10 0.47
N GLU A 242 9.62 15.00 1.11
CA GLU A 242 10.45 13.81 1.30
C GLU A 242 10.87 13.25 -0.07
N ASP A 243 9.92 13.16 -1.02
CA ASP A 243 10.19 12.62 -2.35
C ASP A 243 11.21 13.49 -3.11
N LEU A 244 11.09 14.82 -3.01
CA LEU A 244 12.03 15.74 -3.66
C LEU A 244 13.40 15.74 -2.98
N ALA A 245 13.45 15.60 -1.65
CA ALA A 245 14.69 15.48 -0.90
C ALA A 245 15.43 14.17 -1.22
N ASN A 246 14.68 13.08 -1.45
CA ASN A 246 15.20 11.78 -1.87
C ASN A 246 15.53 11.74 -3.38
N GLY A 247 15.11 12.77 -4.13
CA GLY A 247 15.24 12.89 -5.58
C GLY A 247 14.47 11.80 -6.32
N THR A 248 13.35 11.37 -5.76
CA THR A 248 12.41 10.43 -6.32
C THR A 248 11.75 11.01 -7.57
N ALA A 249 11.50 10.17 -8.58
CA ALA A 249 10.86 10.56 -9.84
C ALA A 249 9.34 10.35 -9.76
N THR A 250 8.65 11.15 -8.94
CA THR A 250 7.19 11.00 -8.73
C THR A 250 6.39 11.32 -9.99
N TYR A 251 5.16 10.81 -10.05
CA TYR A 251 4.32 10.91 -11.24
C TYR A 251 4.10 12.36 -11.69
N LEU A 252 3.83 13.25 -10.75
CA LEU A 252 3.60 14.67 -11.04
C LEU A 252 4.86 15.37 -11.59
N LEU A 253 6.03 15.07 -11.02
CA LEU A 253 7.29 15.60 -11.52
C LEU A 253 7.52 15.15 -12.96
N VAL A 254 7.29 13.87 -13.24
CA VAL A 254 7.49 13.31 -14.59
C VAL A 254 6.45 13.85 -15.58
N GLN A 255 5.22 14.15 -15.14
CA GLN A 255 4.25 14.87 -15.96
C GLN A 255 4.73 16.28 -16.32
N LEU A 256 5.20 17.06 -15.34
CA LEU A 256 5.82 18.36 -15.58
C LEU A 256 6.97 18.25 -16.60
N LEU A 257 7.91 17.34 -16.38
CA LEU A 257 9.07 17.16 -17.26
C LEU A 257 8.70 16.72 -18.68
N SER A 258 7.56 16.05 -18.86
CA SER A 258 7.06 15.61 -20.17
C SER A 258 6.34 16.74 -20.93
N ALA A 259 5.73 17.68 -20.21
CA ALA A 259 5.05 18.84 -20.79
C ALA A 259 5.99 20.00 -21.15
N LEU A 260 7.13 20.11 -20.45
CA LEU A 260 8.05 21.24 -20.63
C LEU A 260 8.87 21.17 -21.94
N PRO A 261 9.07 22.31 -22.63
CA PRO A 261 10.06 22.42 -23.71
C PRO A 261 11.48 22.10 -23.23
N ALA A 262 12.36 21.69 -24.14
CA ALA A 262 13.70 21.18 -23.81
C ALA A 262 14.55 22.11 -22.91
N GLY A 263 14.47 23.43 -23.08
CA GLY A 263 15.15 24.41 -22.24
C GLY A 263 14.65 24.37 -20.79
N ARG A 264 13.35 24.59 -20.60
CA ARG A 264 12.66 24.55 -19.30
C ARG A 264 12.76 23.18 -18.61
N ARG A 265 12.77 22.10 -19.40
CA ARG A 265 12.98 20.74 -18.89
C ARG A 265 14.35 20.58 -18.25
N ARG A 266 15.42 21.16 -18.83
CA ARG A 266 16.76 21.14 -18.21
C ARG A 266 16.79 21.93 -16.91
N GLU A 267 16.12 23.08 -16.86
CA GLU A 267 15.98 23.88 -15.64
C GLU A 267 15.25 23.09 -14.53
N ALA A 268 14.12 22.45 -14.86
CA ALA A 268 13.40 21.60 -13.90
C ALA A 268 14.23 20.43 -13.39
N LEU A 269 15.06 19.81 -14.23
CA LEU A 269 15.97 18.74 -13.83
C LEU A 269 17.12 19.26 -12.93
N ALA A 270 17.62 20.47 -13.17
CA ALA A 270 18.59 21.10 -12.29
C ALA A 270 17.97 21.40 -10.92
N LEU A 271 16.76 21.97 -10.89
CA LEU A 271 16.00 22.19 -9.66
C LEU A 271 15.75 20.88 -8.90
N HIS A 272 15.45 19.78 -9.60
CA HIS A 272 15.26 18.46 -8.99
C HIS A 272 16.55 17.91 -8.38
N ALA A 273 17.69 18.11 -9.04
CA ALA A 273 18.98 17.73 -8.48
C ALA A 273 19.30 18.54 -7.22
N ASP A 274 19.08 19.86 -7.26
CA ASP A 274 19.34 20.78 -6.14
C ASP A 274 18.35 20.58 -4.98
N ALA A 275 17.13 20.11 -5.27
CA ALA A 275 16.07 19.85 -4.28
C ALA A 275 16.50 18.86 -3.17
N ARG A 276 17.50 18.01 -3.43
CA ARG A 276 18.11 17.14 -2.41
C ARG A 276 18.73 17.91 -1.25
N HIS A 277 19.21 19.12 -1.51
CA HIS A 277 20.00 19.91 -0.55
C HIS A 277 19.49 21.34 -0.36
N SER A 278 18.54 21.80 -1.16
CA SER A 278 18.03 23.17 -1.14
C SER A 278 16.52 23.22 -0.93
N ALA A 279 16.11 23.80 0.21
CA ALA A 279 14.70 24.08 0.49
C ALA A 279 14.11 25.08 -0.53
N ALA A 280 14.91 26.03 -1.02
CA ALA A 280 14.49 26.96 -2.06
C ALA A 280 14.21 26.25 -3.39
N ALA A 281 15.09 25.32 -3.79
CA ALA A 281 14.87 24.51 -4.99
C ALA A 281 13.62 23.61 -4.86
N ARG A 282 13.40 23.03 -3.66
CA ARG A 282 12.16 22.27 -3.37
C ARG A 282 10.91 23.14 -3.50
N ALA A 283 10.92 24.35 -2.94
CA ALA A 283 9.80 25.28 -3.02
C ALA A 283 9.53 25.72 -4.47
N GLU A 284 10.57 26.07 -5.22
CA GLU A 284 10.45 26.50 -6.62
C GLU A 284 9.94 25.37 -7.52
N LEU A 285 10.53 24.17 -7.43
CA LEU A 285 10.07 23.02 -8.21
C LEU A 285 8.65 22.61 -7.84
N THR A 286 8.30 22.66 -6.55
CA THR A 286 6.92 22.40 -6.09
C THR A 286 5.95 23.38 -6.71
N ALA A 287 6.29 24.67 -6.82
CA ALA A 287 5.43 25.66 -7.45
C ALA A 287 5.18 25.33 -8.93
N TRP A 288 6.18 24.82 -9.67
CA TRP A 288 5.99 24.39 -11.06
C TRP A 288 5.15 23.13 -11.17
N MET A 289 5.34 22.18 -10.25
CA MET A 289 4.59 20.93 -10.20
C MET A 289 3.11 21.15 -9.83
N LEU A 290 2.82 22.19 -9.05
CA LEU A 290 1.48 22.57 -8.61
C LEU A 290 0.83 23.63 -9.49
N ASP A 291 1.45 23.97 -10.63
CA ASP A 291 0.81 24.82 -11.65
C ASP A 291 -0.49 24.16 -12.14
N GLY A 292 -1.53 24.98 -12.35
CA GLY A 292 -2.88 24.51 -12.67
C GLY A 292 -2.93 23.63 -13.91
N GLU A 293 -2.21 24.00 -14.98
CA GLU A 293 -2.21 23.23 -16.23
C GLU A 293 -1.58 21.83 -16.03
N ILE A 294 -0.55 21.75 -15.19
CA ILE A 294 0.14 20.49 -14.88
C ILE A 294 -0.72 19.60 -13.98
N VAL A 295 -1.40 20.19 -13.00
CA VAL A 295 -2.34 19.47 -12.11
C VAL A 295 -3.50 18.92 -12.93
N ASP A 296 -4.10 19.71 -13.81
CA ASP A 296 -5.23 19.31 -14.65
C ASP A 296 -4.81 18.23 -15.66
N ALA A 297 -3.64 18.36 -16.29
CA ALA A 297 -3.10 17.33 -17.18
C ALA A 297 -2.84 16.01 -16.43
N CYS A 298 -2.29 16.08 -15.22
CA CYS A 298 -2.12 14.93 -14.35
C CYS A 298 -3.47 14.31 -13.99
N ALA A 299 -4.49 15.10 -13.68
CA ALA A 299 -5.81 14.59 -13.37
C ALA A 299 -6.43 13.86 -14.57
N ALA A 300 -6.41 14.48 -15.75
CA ALA A 300 -6.87 13.86 -16.99
C ALA A 300 -6.17 12.52 -17.29
N SER A 301 -4.87 12.43 -17.02
CA SER A 301 -4.11 11.18 -17.23
C SER A 301 -4.44 10.06 -16.24
N VAL A 302 -4.94 10.40 -15.05
CA VAL A 302 -5.29 9.42 -14.00
C VAL A 302 -6.74 8.98 -14.12
N ALA A 303 -7.62 9.76 -14.75
CA ALA A 303 -9.06 9.46 -14.86
C ALA A 303 -9.34 8.05 -15.43
N PRO A 304 -8.66 7.55 -16.48
CA PRO A 304 -8.87 6.19 -16.98
C PRO A 304 -8.55 5.08 -15.97
N LEU A 305 -7.68 5.34 -14.98
CA LEU A 305 -7.39 4.39 -13.90
C LEU A 305 -8.55 4.32 -12.91
N VAL A 306 -9.17 5.46 -12.61
CA VAL A 306 -10.36 5.54 -11.74
C VAL A 306 -11.54 4.83 -12.39
N GLU A 307 -11.80 5.13 -13.67
CA GLU A 307 -12.83 4.45 -14.47
C GLU A 307 -12.62 2.94 -14.51
N ARG A 308 -11.37 2.49 -14.68
CA ARG A 308 -11.02 1.07 -14.67
C ARG A 308 -11.28 0.42 -13.31
N ALA A 309 -10.97 1.09 -12.21
CA ALA A 309 -11.24 0.56 -10.87
C ALA A 309 -12.75 0.35 -10.66
N HIS A 310 -13.58 1.35 -10.96
CA HIS A 310 -15.04 1.23 -10.87
C HIS A 310 -15.61 0.21 -11.86
N GLY A 311 -15.15 0.21 -13.11
CA GLY A 311 -15.56 -0.77 -14.11
C GLY A 311 -15.25 -2.20 -13.69
N THR A 312 -14.10 -2.42 -13.03
CA THR A 312 -13.74 -3.74 -12.50
C THR A 312 -14.68 -4.16 -11.36
N LEU A 313 -15.04 -3.25 -10.46
CA LEU A 313 -16.03 -3.53 -9.41
C LEU A 313 -17.42 -3.84 -10.00
N GLY A 314 -17.85 -3.09 -11.01
CA GLY A 314 -19.11 -3.36 -11.72
C GLY A 314 -19.15 -4.73 -12.39
N LEU A 315 -18.02 -5.19 -12.94
CA LEU A 315 -17.89 -6.53 -13.53
C LEU A 315 -17.80 -7.64 -12.47
N LEU A 316 -17.21 -7.35 -11.31
CA LEU A 316 -17.14 -8.28 -10.19
C LEU A 316 -18.52 -8.50 -9.58
N GLY A 317 -19.30 -7.44 -9.36
CA GLY A 317 -20.55 -7.53 -8.61
C GLY A 317 -20.35 -8.16 -7.22
N GLY A 318 -21.38 -8.80 -6.69
CA GLY A 318 -21.36 -9.43 -5.37
C GLY A 318 -22.44 -8.88 -4.45
N GLU A 319 -22.23 -8.97 -3.14
CA GLU A 319 -23.12 -8.37 -2.14
C GLU A 319 -23.18 -6.84 -2.34
N PRO A 320 -24.35 -6.25 -2.63
CA PRO A 320 -24.47 -4.85 -3.03
C PRO A 320 -23.94 -3.83 -2.01
N GLY A 321 -24.07 -4.11 -0.71
CA GLY A 321 -23.55 -3.25 0.35
C GLY A 321 -22.03 -3.15 0.31
N PHE A 322 -21.32 -4.29 0.27
CA PHE A 322 -19.86 -4.33 0.20
C PHE A 322 -19.32 -3.76 -1.12
N VAL A 323 -19.98 -4.05 -2.25
CA VAL A 323 -19.59 -3.47 -3.55
C VAL A 323 -19.71 -1.94 -3.50
N ARG A 324 -20.78 -1.40 -2.91
CA ARG A 324 -20.95 0.06 -2.74
C ARG A 324 -19.84 0.66 -1.87
N GLU A 325 -19.48 0.01 -0.76
CA GLU A 325 -18.37 0.46 0.09
C GLU A 325 -17.03 0.43 -0.65
N LEU A 326 -16.78 -0.56 -1.51
CA LEU A 326 -15.58 -0.62 -2.35
C LEU A 326 -15.54 0.50 -3.40
N HIS A 327 -16.69 0.86 -4.01
CA HIS A 327 -16.79 2.06 -4.84
C HIS A 327 -16.48 3.32 -4.02
N GLY A 328 -17.08 3.45 -2.84
CA GLY A 328 -16.83 4.56 -1.92
C GLY A 328 -15.36 4.67 -1.49
N LEU A 329 -14.64 3.56 -1.36
CA LEU A 329 -13.20 3.56 -1.07
C LEU A 329 -12.38 4.13 -2.22
N VAL A 330 -12.76 3.84 -3.48
CA VAL A 330 -12.13 4.45 -4.66
C VAL A 330 -12.42 5.96 -4.66
N ASP A 331 -13.67 6.36 -4.46
CA ASP A 331 -14.10 7.76 -4.43
C ASP A 331 -13.40 8.55 -3.32
N GLU A 332 -13.33 8.00 -2.11
CA GLU A 332 -12.61 8.60 -0.99
C GLU A 332 -11.12 8.75 -1.35
N THR A 333 -10.51 7.74 -1.97
CA THR A 333 -9.10 7.82 -2.36
C THR A 333 -8.88 8.97 -3.35
N VAL A 334 -9.68 9.06 -4.42
CA VAL A 334 -9.47 10.07 -5.46
C VAL A 334 -9.94 11.47 -5.05
N GLY A 335 -10.89 11.59 -4.12
CA GLY A 335 -11.36 12.87 -3.59
C GLY A 335 -10.28 13.68 -2.86
N HIS A 336 -9.14 13.05 -2.53
CA HIS A 336 -7.95 13.73 -2.01
C HIS A 336 -7.05 14.34 -3.11
N MET A 337 -7.36 14.16 -4.39
CA MET A 337 -6.63 14.77 -5.51
C MET A 337 -7.32 16.08 -5.98
N PRO A 338 -6.61 17.22 -6.06
CA PRO A 338 -7.12 18.44 -6.69
C PRO A 338 -7.48 18.19 -8.16
N GLY A 339 -8.61 18.72 -8.64
CA GLY A 339 -9.14 18.45 -9.98
C GLY A 339 -10.09 17.24 -10.07
N PHE A 340 -10.04 16.33 -9.10
CA PHE A 340 -10.97 15.19 -8.96
C PHE A 340 -12.04 15.42 -7.89
N ARG A 341 -12.52 16.66 -7.72
CA ARG A 341 -13.82 16.84 -7.06
C ARG A 341 -14.85 16.22 -8.00
N LEU A 342 -15.15 14.94 -7.79
CA LEU A 342 -16.30 14.27 -8.38
C LEU A 342 -17.48 15.23 -8.15
N ALA A 343 -18.09 15.68 -9.24
CA ALA A 343 -19.35 16.39 -9.15
C ALA A 343 -20.32 15.41 -8.49
N VAL A 344 -20.56 15.61 -7.20
CA VAL A 344 -21.60 14.88 -6.47
C VAL A 344 -22.91 15.30 -7.13
N ALA A 345 -23.48 14.39 -7.91
CA ALA A 345 -24.86 14.46 -8.39
C ALA A 345 -25.74 13.65 -7.44
#